data_AF-A0A1Q3RM46-F1
#
_entry.id   AF-A0A1Q3RM46-F1
#
_cell.length_a   1.000
_cell.length_b   1.000
_cell.length_c   1.000
_cell.angle_alpha   90.00
_cell.angle_beta   90.00
_cell.angle_gamma   90.00
#
_symmetry.space_group_name_H-M   'P 1'
#
loop_
_entity.id
_entity.type
_entity.pdbx_description
1 polymer ?
#
loop_
_entity_poly.entity_id
_entity_poly.type
_entity_poly.pdbx_seq_one_letter_code
_entity_poly.pdbx_strand_id
1 'polypeptide(L)'
;MNKHIVSLIEQDFGDLLTIHKFNQYVPKLRDYFAPYVLEKMANGITLDAVFIEQFNRESIIESAVYYIKNNENVSSKSAIDDFLIALNQLFERVILEKYPNDALGRLMPFSALAQEVDDRLKTYGIVLKDREAYPPIDQNQVSFMMKALEQLNANNFKAMSVKIVVKLLLIYGLNVDRVASMLVSDYDFQRRILKLRYKDVANRTLFLELPYSLVEDFEKYLQLREEMRFEDTELLFVKTSGKPVRHDLAHEFLTEVKCAFEEETGEKVTGKNPFTLTGLQKFAIINMILEGMNPSVIISLTGLKEQVINDCQKEVDKISALNRNRYINQKIRGTKTFEILS
;
A
#
# COMPACT_ATOMS: atom_id res chain seq x y z
N MET A 1 -36.65 -14.18 -0.24
CA MET A 1 -35.82 -13.00 -0.52
C MET A 1 -34.50 -12.99 0.23
N ASN A 2 -34.46 -13.07 1.57
CA ASN A 2 -33.20 -13.14 2.33
C ASN A 2 -32.25 -14.25 1.79
N LYS A 3 -32.74 -15.49 1.69
CA LYS A 3 -31.97 -16.59 1.08
C LYS A 3 -31.48 -16.30 -0.35
N HIS A 4 -32.21 -15.49 -1.12
CA HIS A 4 -31.88 -15.21 -2.51
C HIS A 4 -30.77 -14.16 -2.63
N ILE A 5 -30.84 -13.05 -1.88
CA ILE A 5 -29.78 -12.03 -1.89
C ILE A 5 -28.47 -12.56 -1.27
N VAL A 6 -28.57 -13.40 -0.22
CA VAL A 6 -27.40 -14.07 0.35
C VAL A 6 -26.80 -15.06 -0.64
N SER A 7 -27.61 -15.88 -1.31
CA SER A 7 -27.13 -16.78 -2.37
C SER A 7 -26.43 -16.03 -3.50
N LEU A 8 -26.94 -14.86 -3.88
CA LEU A 8 -26.32 -14.02 -4.92
C LEU A 8 -24.94 -13.54 -4.48
N ILE A 9 -24.76 -13.20 -3.21
CA ILE A 9 -23.48 -12.71 -2.68
C ILE A 9 -22.49 -13.85 -2.42
N GLU A 10 -22.93 -14.95 -1.79
CA GLU A 10 -22.03 -16.03 -1.37
C GLU A 10 -21.71 -17.01 -2.49
N GLN A 11 -22.66 -17.29 -3.38
CA GLN A 11 -22.49 -18.27 -4.46
C GLN A 11 -22.19 -17.55 -5.77
N ASP A 12 -23.15 -16.79 -6.32
CA ASP A 12 -22.98 -16.21 -7.66
C ASP A 12 -21.79 -15.25 -7.73
N PHE A 13 -21.61 -14.40 -6.72
CA PHE A 13 -20.46 -13.49 -6.65
C PHE A 13 -19.23 -14.17 -6.04
N GLY A 14 -19.42 -14.92 -4.95
CA GLY A 14 -18.33 -15.57 -4.22
C GLY A 14 -17.50 -16.53 -5.08
N ASP A 15 -18.15 -17.32 -5.94
CA ASP A 15 -17.48 -18.31 -6.80
C ASP A 15 -16.61 -17.66 -7.90
N LEU A 16 -16.82 -16.36 -8.17
CA LEU A 16 -16.02 -15.58 -9.14
C LEU A 16 -14.75 -14.95 -8.51
N LEU A 17 -14.53 -15.14 -7.21
CA LEU A 17 -13.45 -14.49 -6.47
C LEU A 17 -12.31 -15.44 -6.12
N THR A 18 -11.10 -14.88 -6.01
CA THR A 18 -10.02 -15.57 -5.32
C THR A 18 -10.32 -15.65 -3.83
N ILE A 19 -9.75 -16.64 -3.12
CA ILE A 19 -9.93 -16.81 -1.66
C ILE A 19 -9.70 -15.50 -0.89
N HIS A 20 -8.67 -14.73 -1.28
CA HIS A 20 -8.37 -13.45 -0.65
C HIS A 20 -9.50 -12.43 -0.84
N LYS A 21 -9.99 -12.25 -2.08
CA LYS A 21 -11.09 -11.33 -2.38
C LYS A 21 -12.40 -11.80 -1.75
N PHE A 22 -12.66 -13.10 -1.73
CA PHE A 22 -13.83 -13.69 -1.06
C PHE A 22 -13.86 -13.27 0.40
N ASN A 23 -12.78 -13.55 1.15
CA ASN A 23 -12.66 -13.21 2.56
C ASN A 23 -12.75 -11.69 2.82
N GLN A 24 -12.35 -10.86 1.85
CA GLN A 24 -12.41 -9.42 1.99
C GLN A 24 -13.80 -8.85 1.68
N TYR A 25 -14.48 -9.32 0.63
CA TYR A 25 -15.69 -8.69 0.09
C TYR A 25 -16.97 -9.34 0.58
N VAL A 26 -17.04 -10.68 0.58
CA VAL A 26 -18.28 -11.41 0.86
C VAL A 26 -18.82 -11.12 2.25
N PRO A 27 -18.03 -11.11 3.34
CA PRO A 27 -18.56 -10.78 4.66
C PRO A 27 -19.17 -9.38 4.73
N LYS A 28 -18.54 -8.37 4.10
CA LYS A 28 -19.06 -6.99 4.10
C LYS A 28 -20.40 -6.89 3.38
N LEU A 29 -20.52 -7.59 2.26
CA LEU A 29 -21.74 -7.57 1.46
C LEU A 29 -22.86 -8.39 2.13
N ARG A 30 -22.54 -9.59 2.63
CA ARG A 30 -23.52 -10.46 3.28
C ARG A 30 -24.00 -9.90 4.61
N ASP A 31 -23.08 -9.40 5.44
CA ASP A 31 -23.40 -9.03 6.82
C ASP A 31 -23.92 -7.60 6.94
N TYR A 32 -23.81 -6.78 5.88
CA TYR A 32 -24.25 -5.37 5.93
C TYR A 32 -25.05 -4.92 4.71
N PHE A 33 -24.59 -5.20 3.49
CA PHE A 33 -25.34 -4.80 2.29
C PHE A 33 -26.66 -5.57 2.15
N ALA A 34 -26.66 -6.89 2.33
CA ALA A 34 -27.88 -7.68 2.27
C ALA A 34 -28.90 -7.27 3.35
N PRO A 35 -28.53 -7.10 4.64
CA PRO A 35 -29.42 -6.53 5.65
C PRO A 35 -29.96 -5.15 5.27
N TYR A 36 -29.12 -4.24 4.77
CA TYR A 36 -29.59 -2.93 4.29
C TYR A 36 -30.69 -3.06 3.23
N VAL A 37 -30.48 -3.89 2.20
CA VAL A 37 -31.49 -4.11 1.15
C VAL A 37 -32.77 -4.67 1.74
N LEU A 38 -32.66 -5.69 2.61
CA LEU A 38 -33.81 -6.35 3.21
C LEU A 38 -34.62 -5.43 4.14
N GLU A 39 -33.95 -4.60 4.94
CA GLU A 39 -34.58 -3.74 5.94
C GLU A 39 -35.10 -2.42 5.37
N LYS A 40 -34.41 -1.85 4.38
CA LYS A 40 -34.67 -0.48 3.90
C LYS A 40 -35.35 -0.41 2.55
N MET A 41 -35.26 -1.46 1.74
CA MET A 41 -35.77 -1.44 0.38
C MET A 41 -36.84 -2.51 0.15
N ALA A 42 -36.66 -3.68 0.75
CA ALA A 42 -37.40 -4.86 0.38
C ALA A 42 -38.66 -5.08 1.25
N ASN A 43 -39.52 -4.06 1.34
CA ASN A 43 -40.81 -4.11 2.05
C ASN A 43 -41.85 -4.95 1.28
N GLY A 44 -41.61 -6.27 1.16
CA GLY A 44 -42.52 -7.22 0.51
C GLY A 44 -42.44 -7.28 -1.01
N ILE A 45 -41.46 -6.62 -1.63
CA ILE A 45 -41.23 -6.60 -3.09
C ILE A 45 -40.12 -7.57 -3.51
N THR A 46 -40.00 -7.87 -4.80
CA THR A 46 -38.98 -8.78 -5.36
C THR A 46 -37.62 -8.09 -5.54
N LEU A 47 -36.55 -8.88 -5.71
CA LEU A 47 -35.22 -8.32 -5.98
C LEU A 47 -35.15 -7.59 -7.32
N ASP A 48 -35.89 -8.04 -8.33
CA ASP A 48 -36.06 -7.37 -9.62
C ASP A 48 -36.57 -5.94 -9.41
N ALA A 49 -37.66 -5.77 -8.66
CA ALA A 49 -38.22 -4.45 -8.35
C ALA A 49 -37.22 -3.60 -7.54
N VAL A 50 -36.48 -4.20 -6.61
CA VAL A 50 -35.42 -3.49 -5.88
C VAL A 50 -34.35 -2.99 -6.84
N PHE A 51 -33.70 -3.85 -7.64
CA PHE A 51 -32.51 -3.46 -8.39
C PHE A 51 -32.80 -2.75 -9.73
N ILE A 52 -33.93 -3.05 -10.37
CA ILE A 52 -34.31 -2.42 -11.65
C ILE A 52 -34.95 -1.05 -11.40
N GLU A 53 -35.82 -0.94 -10.41
CA GLU A 53 -36.70 0.23 -10.28
C GLU A 53 -36.32 1.17 -9.12
N GLN A 54 -35.82 0.63 -8.00
CA GLN A 54 -35.65 1.42 -6.77
C GLN A 54 -34.20 1.73 -6.42
N PHE A 55 -33.28 0.80 -6.67
CA PHE A 55 -31.88 0.93 -6.31
C PHE A 55 -31.22 2.00 -7.18
N ASN A 56 -30.72 3.03 -6.54
CA ASN A 56 -30.18 4.20 -7.21
C ASN A 56 -28.94 4.73 -6.46
N ARG A 57 -28.45 5.89 -6.89
CA ARG A 57 -27.29 6.57 -6.28
C ARG A 57 -27.40 6.75 -4.77
N GLU A 58 -28.58 7.14 -4.28
CA GLU A 58 -28.84 7.32 -2.85
C GLU A 58 -28.79 5.99 -2.12
N SER A 59 -29.27 4.91 -2.75
CA SER A 59 -29.20 3.56 -2.19
C SER A 59 -27.76 3.08 -2.01
N ILE A 60 -26.86 3.43 -2.94
CA ILE A 60 -25.42 3.15 -2.80
C ILE A 60 -24.85 3.87 -1.59
N ILE A 61 -25.10 5.18 -1.48
CA ILE A 61 -24.60 6.02 -0.37
C ILE A 61 -25.13 5.50 0.96
N GLU A 62 -26.44 5.30 1.08
CA GLU A 62 -27.08 4.86 2.32
C GLU A 62 -26.69 3.43 2.70
N SER A 63 -26.42 2.54 1.73
CA SER A 63 -25.89 1.21 2.04
C SER A 63 -24.48 1.26 2.64
N ALA A 64 -23.63 2.17 2.15
CA ALA A 64 -22.30 2.39 2.72
C ALA A 64 -22.41 3.02 4.11
N VAL A 65 -23.28 4.02 4.30
CA VAL A 65 -23.58 4.59 5.62
C VAL A 65 -24.06 3.51 6.59
N TYR A 66 -24.96 2.62 6.16
CA TYR A 66 -25.45 1.51 6.97
C TYR A 66 -24.31 0.57 7.38
N TYR A 67 -23.42 0.21 6.46
CA TYR A 67 -22.23 -0.59 6.77
C TYR A 67 -21.37 0.06 7.87
N ILE A 68 -21.06 1.35 7.74
CA ILE A 68 -20.22 2.05 8.71
C ILE A 68 -20.91 2.14 10.08
N LYS A 69 -22.21 2.44 10.11
CA LYS A 69 -22.97 2.62 11.36
C LYS A 69 -23.13 1.34 12.16
N ASN A 70 -23.27 0.21 11.47
CA ASN A 70 -23.57 -1.07 12.12
C ASN A 70 -22.31 -1.95 12.29
N ASN A 71 -21.14 -1.48 11.86
CA ASN A 71 -19.88 -2.20 12.03
C ASN A 71 -18.99 -1.51 13.07
N GLU A 72 -19.00 -2.01 14.29
CA GLU A 72 -18.22 -1.48 15.42
C GLU A 72 -16.70 -1.49 15.16
N ASN A 73 -16.22 -2.33 14.23
CA ASN A 73 -14.80 -2.43 13.91
C ASN A 73 -14.33 -1.35 12.91
N VAL A 74 -15.24 -0.54 12.39
CA VAL A 74 -14.91 0.49 11.41
C VAL A 74 -14.65 1.83 12.09
N SER A 75 -13.45 2.35 11.88
CA SER A 75 -13.03 3.65 12.44
C SER A 75 -12.33 4.57 11.44
N SER A 76 -12.11 4.13 10.20
CA SER A 76 -11.34 4.87 9.19
C SER A 76 -12.08 5.03 7.87
N LYS A 77 -11.83 6.15 7.18
CA LYS A 77 -12.36 6.45 5.84
C LYS A 77 -12.04 5.38 4.79
N SER A 78 -10.94 4.63 4.95
CA SER A 78 -10.63 3.51 4.02
C SER A 78 -11.71 2.44 3.99
N ALA A 79 -12.51 2.31 5.05
CA ALA A 79 -13.61 1.36 5.08
C ALA A 79 -14.75 1.73 4.12
N ILE A 80 -14.93 3.04 3.83
CA ILE A 80 -15.87 3.50 2.79
C ILE A 80 -15.41 2.98 1.44
N ASP A 81 -14.14 3.22 1.09
CA ASP A 81 -13.56 2.78 -0.17
C ASP A 81 -13.63 1.26 -0.33
N ASP A 82 -13.23 0.51 0.70
CA ASP A 82 -13.25 -0.95 0.69
C ASP A 82 -14.67 -1.50 0.46
N PHE A 83 -15.67 -0.90 1.09
CA PHE A 83 -17.07 -1.29 0.91
C PHE A 83 -17.59 -0.93 -0.50
N LEU A 84 -17.35 0.29 -0.97
CA LEU A 84 -17.78 0.73 -2.30
C LEU A 84 -17.11 -0.07 -3.42
N ILE A 85 -15.84 -0.47 -3.25
CA ILE A 85 -15.14 -1.36 -4.19
C ILE A 85 -15.77 -2.75 -4.21
N ALA A 86 -16.08 -3.32 -3.05
CA ALA A 86 -16.76 -4.61 -2.96
C ALA A 86 -18.14 -4.56 -3.62
N LEU A 87 -18.90 -3.50 -3.33
CA LEU A 87 -20.22 -3.26 -3.91
C LEU A 87 -20.14 -3.08 -5.43
N ASN A 88 -19.18 -2.30 -5.92
CA ASN A 88 -18.97 -2.10 -7.35
C ASN A 88 -18.71 -3.44 -8.06
N GLN A 89 -17.86 -4.31 -7.49
CA GLN A 89 -17.59 -5.62 -8.10
C GLN A 89 -18.81 -6.55 -8.08
N LEU A 90 -19.61 -6.52 -7.02
CA LEU A 90 -20.88 -7.27 -6.97
C LEU A 90 -21.83 -6.80 -8.08
N PHE A 91 -21.95 -5.49 -8.26
CA PHE A 91 -22.87 -4.92 -9.25
C PHE A 91 -22.42 -5.18 -10.68
N GLU A 92 -21.15 -4.90 -10.96
CA GLU A 92 -20.55 -5.09 -12.27
C GLU A 92 -20.62 -6.56 -12.74
N ARG A 93 -20.39 -7.52 -11.83
CA ARG A 93 -20.22 -8.93 -12.20
C ARG A 93 -21.47 -9.78 -12.07
N VAL A 94 -22.45 -9.36 -11.29
CA VAL A 94 -23.62 -10.22 -10.98
C VAL A 94 -24.92 -9.44 -11.08
N ILE A 95 -25.06 -8.32 -10.36
CA ILE A 95 -26.36 -7.63 -10.29
C ILE A 95 -26.77 -7.07 -11.64
N LEU A 96 -25.90 -6.36 -12.36
CA LEU A 96 -26.27 -5.72 -13.63
C LEU A 96 -26.46 -6.72 -14.77
N GLU A 97 -25.85 -7.90 -14.69
CA GLU A 97 -26.12 -8.99 -15.63
C GLU A 97 -27.51 -9.59 -15.41
N LYS A 98 -27.90 -9.81 -14.14
CA LYS A 98 -29.20 -10.41 -13.78
C LYS A 98 -30.36 -9.41 -13.74
N TYR A 99 -30.07 -8.16 -13.41
CA TYR A 99 -31.01 -7.06 -13.21
C TYR A 99 -30.49 -5.79 -13.91
N PRO A 100 -30.65 -5.70 -15.24
CA PRO A 100 -30.12 -4.58 -16.01
C PRO A 100 -30.66 -3.23 -15.56
N ASN A 101 -29.75 -2.30 -15.23
CA ASN A 101 -30.08 -0.94 -14.83
C ASN A 101 -29.01 0.03 -15.34
N ASP A 102 -29.27 0.67 -16.48
CA ASP A 102 -28.33 1.57 -17.16
C ASP A 102 -27.94 2.78 -16.30
N ALA A 103 -28.85 3.26 -15.45
CA ALA A 103 -28.58 4.41 -14.58
C ALA A 103 -27.50 4.07 -13.55
N LEU A 104 -27.55 2.87 -12.97
CA LEU A 104 -26.51 2.37 -12.07
C LEU A 104 -25.20 2.09 -12.84
N GLY A 105 -25.31 1.58 -14.07
CA GLY A 105 -24.17 1.37 -14.95
C GLY A 105 -23.33 2.65 -15.14
N ARG A 106 -23.99 3.79 -15.32
CA ARG A 106 -23.35 5.11 -15.49
C ARG A 106 -22.73 5.70 -14.22
N LEU A 107 -23.08 5.18 -13.05
CA LEU A 107 -22.54 5.62 -11.76
C LEU A 107 -21.26 4.88 -11.36
N MET A 108 -20.87 3.84 -12.09
CA MET A 108 -19.63 3.12 -11.84
C MET A 108 -18.40 3.95 -12.29
N PRO A 109 -17.26 3.91 -11.54
CA PRO A 109 -17.08 3.16 -10.32
C PRO A 109 -17.71 3.84 -9.10
N PHE A 110 -18.37 3.07 -8.24
CA PHE A 110 -19.05 3.60 -7.04
C PHE A 110 -18.10 4.27 -6.04
N SER A 111 -16.79 4.00 -6.11
CA SER A 111 -15.77 4.68 -5.30
C SER A 111 -15.76 6.20 -5.49
N ALA A 112 -16.28 6.72 -6.62
CA ALA A 112 -16.44 8.15 -6.83
C ALA A 112 -17.39 8.82 -5.82
N LEU A 113 -18.27 8.04 -5.17
CA LEU A 113 -19.24 8.52 -4.18
C LEU A 113 -18.68 8.55 -2.75
N ALA A 114 -17.41 8.19 -2.53
CA ALA A 114 -16.83 8.07 -1.19
C ALA A 114 -16.91 9.37 -0.38
N GLN A 115 -16.69 10.53 -1.01
CA GLN A 115 -16.78 11.83 -0.35
C GLN A 115 -18.20 12.12 0.14
N GLU A 116 -19.21 11.74 -0.64
CA GLU A 116 -20.62 11.98 -0.28
C GLU A 116 -21.08 11.06 0.85
N VAL A 117 -20.55 9.83 0.90
CA VAL A 117 -20.73 8.95 2.05
C VAL A 117 -20.11 9.58 3.30
N ASP A 118 -18.87 10.10 3.22
CA ASP A 118 -18.20 10.79 4.34
C ASP A 118 -19.00 12.01 4.80
N ASP A 119 -19.49 12.83 3.88
CA ASP A 119 -20.28 14.02 4.22
C ASP A 119 -21.63 13.63 4.84
N ARG A 120 -22.27 12.56 4.36
CA ARG A 120 -23.50 12.02 4.96
C ARG A 120 -23.25 11.51 6.38
N LEU A 121 -22.15 10.79 6.63
CA LEU A 121 -21.77 10.32 7.97
C LEU A 121 -21.60 11.47 8.96
N LYS A 122 -21.00 12.59 8.52
CA LYS A 122 -20.85 13.79 9.36
C LYS A 122 -22.19 14.37 9.79
N THR A 123 -23.23 14.30 8.95
CA THR A 123 -24.59 14.74 9.34
C THR A 123 -25.19 13.90 10.48
N TYR A 124 -24.72 12.64 10.64
CA TYR A 124 -25.08 11.77 11.76
C TYR A 124 -24.14 11.89 12.97
N GLY A 125 -23.22 12.85 12.97
CA GLY A 125 -22.22 13.01 14.02
C GLY A 125 -21.10 11.96 14.00
N ILE A 126 -20.97 11.19 12.92
CA ILE A 126 -19.93 10.18 12.77
C ILE A 126 -18.75 10.78 12.02
N VAL A 127 -17.60 10.86 12.68
CA VAL A 127 -16.36 11.33 12.08
C VAL A 127 -15.38 10.17 12.02
N LEU A 128 -15.15 9.66 10.81
CA LEU A 128 -14.14 8.64 10.57
C LEU A 128 -12.75 9.24 10.58
N LYS A 129 -11.79 8.50 11.12
CA LYS A 129 -10.39 8.87 11.05
C LYS A 129 -9.95 8.87 9.59
N ASP A 130 -9.22 9.91 9.20
CA ASP A 130 -8.54 9.91 7.92
C ASP A 130 -7.67 8.65 7.78
N ARG A 131 -7.36 8.28 6.55
CA ARG A 131 -6.39 7.23 6.28
C ARG A 131 -5.03 7.71 6.77
N GLU A 132 -4.74 7.47 8.04
CA GLU A 132 -3.46 7.80 8.64
C GLU A 132 -2.41 6.92 7.95
N ALA A 133 -1.58 7.51 7.09
CA ALA A 133 -0.47 6.80 6.50
C ALA A 133 0.55 6.49 7.62
N TYR A 134 1.24 5.35 7.54
CA TYR A 134 2.33 5.07 8.48
C TYR A 134 3.35 6.22 8.41
N PRO A 135 3.79 6.78 9.56
CA PRO A 135 4.77 7.85 9.56
C PRO A 135 6.13 7.32 9.08
N PRO A 136 6.98 8.20 8.52
CA PRO A 136 8.38 7.84 8.27
C PRO A 136 9.08 7.54 9.61
N ILE A 137 10.08 6.65 9.55
CA ILE A 137 11.06 6.51 10.62
C ILE A 137 11.94 7.77 10.68
N ASP A 138 12.42 8.17 11.86
CA ASP A 138 13.37 9.28 12.02
C ASP A 138 14.84 8.82 12.06
N GLN A 139 15.77 9.78 12.10
CA GLN A 139 17.21 9.50 12.09
C GLN A 139 17.69 8.71 13.32
N ASN A 140 17.10 8.93 14.49
CA ASN A 140 17.47 8.22 15.72
C ASN A 140 17.02 6.76 15.63
N GLN A 141 15.79 6.55 15.19
CA GLN A 141 15.20 5.24 14.97
C GLN A 141 15.95 4.47 13.86
N VAL A 142 16.38 5.13 12.78
CA VAL A 142 17.26 4.53 11.75
C VAL A 142 18.59 4.10 12.35
N SER A 143 19.22 4.96 13.15
CA SER A 143 20.50 4.64 13.80
C SER A 143 20.39 3.44 14.73
N PHE A 144 19.28 3.34 15.47
CA PHE A 144 18.97 2.19 16.31
C PHE A 144 18.76 0.91 15.48
N MET A 145 17.98 1.01 14.40
CA MET A 145 17.72 -0.11 13.51
C MET A 145 18.99 -0.64 12.84
N MET A 146 19.90 0.24 12.43
CA MET A 146 21.19 -0.18 11.88
C MET A 146 22.01 -0.98 12.90
N LYS A 147 22.00 -0.59 14.18
CA LYS A 147 22.66 -1.40 15.24
C LYS A 147 22.02 -2.77 15.39
N ALA A 148 20.69 -2.84 15.42
CA ALA A 148 19.97 -4.10 15.53
C ALA A 148 20.22 -5.03 14.31
N LEU A 149 20.32 -4.45 13.11
CA LEU A 149 20.67 -5.18 11.90
C LEU A 149 22.07 -5.82 11.95
N GLU A 150 23.04 -5.14 12.56
CA GLU A 150 24.39 -5.69 12.71
C GLU A 150 24.49 -6.79 13.77
N GLN A 151 23.50 -6.89 14.66
CA GLN A 151 23.40 -7.99 15.66
C GLN A 151 22.73 -9.25 15.11
N LEU A 152 22.12 -9.18 13.92
CA LEU A 152 21.51 -10.34 13.28
C LEU A 152 22.55 -11.43 12.99
N ASN A 153 22.17 -12.69 13.21
CA ASN A 153 23.06 -13.82 12.97
C ASN A 153 23.40 -13.95 11.48
N ALA A 154 24.66 -13.62 11.14
CA ALA A 154 25.16 -13.63 9.77
C ALA A 154 25.20 -15.03 9.11
N ASN A 155 25.06 -16.11 9.88
CA ASN A 155 24.95 -17.47 9.35
C ASN A 155 23.50 -17.93 9.16
N ASN A 156 22.51 -17.09 9.49
CA ASN A 156 21.11 -17.41 9.28
C ASN A 156 20.60 -16.79 7.97
N PHE A 157 20.16 -17.64 7.04
CA PHE A 157 19.67 -17.23 5.73
C PHE A 157 18.51 -16.23 5.79
N LYS A 158 17.51 -16.46 6.66
CA LYS A 158 16.37 -15.55 6.84
C LYS A 158 16.86 -14.21 7.41
N ALA A 159 17.74 -14.24 8.41
CA ALA A 159 18.27 -13.03 9.04
C ALA A 159 19.06 -12.16 8.04
N MET A 160 19.90 -12.78 7.20
CA MET A 160 20.62 -12.07 6.13
C MET A 160 19.69 -11.49 5.07
N SER A 161 18.64 -12.24 4.70
CA SER A 161 17.61 -11.72 3.80
C SER A 161 16.92 -10.49 4.39
N VAL A 162 16.51 -10.53 5.67
CA VAL A 162 15.95 -9.38 6.39
C VAL A 162 16.93 -8.21 6.39
N LYS A 163 18.21 -8.47 6.70
CA LYS A 163 19.24 -7.43 6.78
C LYS A 163 19.39 -6.66 5.48
N ILE A 164 19.55 -7.38 4.37
CA ILE A 164 19.70 -6.77 3.05
C ILE A 164 18.43 -6.02 2.64
N VAL A 165 17.26 -6.66 2.79
CA VAL A 165 15.99 -6.07 2.34
C VAL A 165 15.68 -4.78 3.12
N VAL A 166 15.86 -4.76 4.44
CA VAL A 166 15.67 -3.54 5.25
C VAL A 166 16.64 -2.43 4.80
N LYS A 167 17.93 -2.75 4.55
CA LYS A 167 18.91 -1.78 4.03
C LYS A 167 18.49 -1.23 2.64
N LEU A 168 18.02 -2.08 1.73
CA LEU A 168 17.53 -1.64 0.41
C LEU A 168 16.32 -0.71 0.51
N LEU A 169 15.41 -0.97 1.47
CA LEU A 169 14.26 -0.10 1.75
C LEU A 169 14.69 1.25 2.32
N LEU A 170 15.66 1.28 3.23
CA LEU A 170 16.18 2.49 3.87
C LEU A 170 17.02 3.37 2.93
N ILE A 171 17.73 2.78 1.96
CA ILE A 171 18.60 3.51 1.04
C ILE A 171 17.85 3.96 -0.20
N TYR A 172 17.09 3.06 -0.84
CA TYR A 172 16.49 3.34 -2.15
C TYR A 172 14.97 3.44 -2.12
N GLY A 173 14.33 3.21 -0.97
CA GLY A 173 12.87 3.28 -0.86
C GLY A 173 12.13 2.21 -1.65
N LEU A 174 12.76 1.08 -2.00
CA LEU A 174 12.14 0.06 -2.86
C LEU A 174 10.90 -0.55 -2.21
N ASN A 175 9.85 -0.71 -3.01
CA ASN A 175 8.70 -1.51 -2.58
C ASN A 175 9.08 -3.00 -2.48
N VAL A 176 8.36 -3.76 -1.65
CA VAL A 176 8.66 -5.17 -1.40
C VAL A 176 8.43 -6.03 -2.64
N ASP A 177 7.40 -5.72 -3.43
CA ASP A 177 7.10 -6.47 -4.66
C ASP A 177 8.25 -6.40 -5.67
N ARG A 178 8.92 -5.25 -5.75
CA ARG A 178 10.09 -5.04 -6.61
C ARG A 178 11.26 -5.86 -6.12
N VAL A 179 11.54 -5.83 -4.81
CA VAL A 179 12.56 -6.69 -4.18
C VAL A 179 12.26 -8.17 -4.42
N ALA A 180 11.01 -8.61 -4.22
CA ALA A 180 10.58 -9.98 -4.39
C ALA A 180 10.68 -10.48 -5.85
N SER A 181 10.66 -9.56 -6.82
CA SER A 181 10.79 -9.87 -8.24
C SER A 181 12.22 -9.83 -8.79
N MET A 182 13.21 -9.44 -7.98
CA MET A 182 14.60 -9.39 -8.41
C MET A 182 15.14 -10.79 -8.71
N LEU A 183 15.92 -10.90 -9.77
CA LEU A 183 16.62 -12.13 -10.13
C LEU A 183 18.05 -12.11 -9.58
N VAL A 184 18.63 -13.30 -9.36
CA VAL A 184 20.06 -13.42 -9.01
C VAL A 184 20.93 -12.73 -10.06
N SER A 185 20.57 -12.86 -11.34
CA SER A 185 21.25 -12.19 -12.47
C SER A 185 21.13 -10.68 -12.49
N ASP A 186 20.21 -10.09 -11.71
CA ASP A 186 20.08 -8.63 -11.61
C ASP A 186 21.14 -8.05 -10.67
N TYR A 187 21.85 -8.85 -9.88
CA TYR A 187 22.97 -8.38 -9.05
C TYR A 187 24.32 -8.70 -9.71
N ASP A 188 25.06 -7.64 -10.05
CA ASP A 188 26.44 -7.72 -10.53
C ASP A 188 27.41 -7.53 -9.37
N PHE A 189 27.93 -8.65 -8.87
CA PHE A 189 28.86 -8.69 -7.76
C PHE A 189 30.16 -7.92 -8.04
N GLN A 190 30.72 -8.06 -9.25
CA GLN A 190 32.01 -7.46 -9.61
C GLN A 190 31.92 -5.93 -9.65
N ARG A 191 30.80 -5.42 -10.17
CA ARG A 191 30.57 -3.98 -10.30
C ARG A 191 29.88 -3.38 -9.08
N ARG A 192 29.42 -4.19 -8.13
CA ARG A 192 28.62 -3.78 -6.97
C ARG A 192 27.33 -3.07 -7.38
N ILE A 193 26.72 -3.55 -8.47
CA ILE A 193 25.55 -2.94 -9.09
C ILE A 193 24.34 -3.84 -8.92
N LEU A 194 23.23 -3.24 -8.49
CA LEU A 194 21.92 -3.86 -8.53
C LEU A 194 21.10 -3.29 -9.70
N LYS A 195 20.70 -4.16 -10.61
CA LYS A 195 19.91 -3.86 -11.79
C LYS A 195 18.42 -3.83 -11.43
N LEU A 196 17.74 -2.75 -11.83
CA LEU A 196 16.29 -2.59 -11.65
C LEU A 196 15.61 -2.31 -12.97
N ARG A 197 14.62 -3.12 -13.33
CA ARG A 197 13.82 -2.92 -14.56
C ARG A 197 12.61 -2.03 -14.27
N TYR A 198 12.33 -1.10 -15.18
CA TYR A 198 11.09 -0.31 -15.16
C TYR A 198 9.91 -1.18 -15.59
N LYS A 199 8.76 -1.06 -14.91
CA LYS A 199 7.51 -1.70 -15.36
C LYS A 199 6.79 -0.92 -16.48
N ASP A 200 6.83 0.42 -16.44
CA ASP A 200 5.87 1.23 -17.21
C ASP A 200 6.43 1.96 -18.43
N VAL A 201 7.76 2.08 -18.60
CA VAL A 201 8.33 2.85 -19.72
C VAL A 201 9.53 2.11 -20.35
N ALA A 202 9.30 1.60 -21.56
CA ALA A 202 10.30 1.23 -22.57
C ALA A 202 11.56 0.52 -22.06
N ASN A 203 11.42 -0.64 -21.41
CA ASN A 203 12.52 -1.57 -21.10
C ASN A 203 13.77 -0.91 -20.47
N ARG A 204 13.61 0.24 -19.81
CA ARG A 204 14.72 0.96 -19.21
C ARG A 204 15.19 0.20 -17.99
N THR A 205 16.48 0.30 -17.75
CA THR A 205 17.14 -0.35 -16.64
C THR A 205 17.84 0.74 -15.82
N LEU A 206 17.62 0.74 -14.50
CA LEU A 206 18.47 1.46 -13.55
C LEU A 206 19.57 0.53 -13.06
N PHE A 207 20.75 1.12 -12.85
CA PHE A 207 21.89 0.47 -12.24
C PHE A 207 22.17 1.21 -10.94
N LEU A 208 21.91 0.56 -9.81
CA LEU A 208 22.11 1.13 -8.49
C LEU A 208 23.45 0.66 -7.93
N GLU A 209 24.32 1.60 -7.60
CA GLU A 209 25.57 1.30 -6.89
C GLU A 209 25.27 0.97 -5.43
N LEU A 210 25.75 -0.17 -4.94
CA LEU A 210 25.56 -0.60 -3.56
C LEU A 210 26.70 -0.10 -2.66
N PRO A 211 26.39 0.43 -1.46
CA PRO A 211 27.40 0.73 -0.45
C PRO A 211 28.18 -0.53 -0.05
N TYR A 212 29.45 -0.35 0.33
CA TYR A 212 30.35 -1.46 0.64
C TYR A 212 29.79 -2.43 1.70
N SER A 213 29.22 -1.92 2.80
CA SER A 213 28.63 -2.79 3.84
C SER A 213 27.45 -3.62 3.35
N LEU A 214 26.72 -3.13 2.34
CA LEU A 214 25.65 -3.89 1.72
C LEU A 214 26.21 -4.95 0.77
N VAL A 215 27.33 -4.68 0.09
CA VAL A 215 28.03 -5.67 -0.73
C VAL A 215 28.50 -6.85 0.12
N GLU A 216 29.10 -6.60 1.29
CA GLU A 216 29.51 -7.66 2.22
C GLU A 216 28.32 -8.51 2.67
N ASP A 217 27.17 -7.89 2.98
CA ASP A 217 25.96 -8.62 3.33
C ASP A 217 25.46 -9.48 2.16
N PHE A 218 25.50 -8.97 0.93
CA PHE A 218 25.13 -9.70 -0.28
C PHE A 218 26.03 -10.91 -0.54
N GLU A 219 27.34 -10.77 -0.38
CA GLU A 219 28.29 -11.89 -0.50
C GLU A 219 27.91 -13.03 0.43
N LYS A 220 27.72 -12.71 1.71
CA LYS A 220 27.37 -13.71 2.72
C LYS A 220 25.99 -14.33 2.45
N TYR A 221 25.02 -13.53 2.01
CA TYR A 221 23.70 -14.01 1.65
C TYR A 221 23.73 -14.98 0.47
N LEU A 222 24.49 -14.68 -0.58
CA LEU A 222 24.60 -15.55 -1.75
C LEU A 222 25.28 -16.87 -1.42
N GLN A 223 26.32 -16.87 -0.57
CA GLN A 223 26.91 -18.11 -0.04
C GLN A 223 25.87 -18.98 0.66
N LEU A 224 25.10 -18.40 1.59
CA LEU A 224 24.03 -19.13 2.29
C LEU A 224 22.95 -19.61 1.32
N ARG A 225 22.63 -18.83 0.29
CA ARG A 225 21.64 -19.20 -0.74
C ARG A 225 22.11 -20.41 -1.54
N GLU A 226 23.39 -20.46 -1.90
CA GLU A 226 24.00 -21.60 -2.60
C GLU A 226 23.98 -22.86 -1.73
N GLU A 227 24.31 -22.74 -0.44
CA GLU A 227 24.26 -23.84 0.53
C GLU A 227 22.85 -24.45 0.67
N MET A 228 21.81 -23.61 0.58
CA MET A 228 20.40 -24.03 0.67
C MET A 228 19.90 -24.76 -0.59
N ARG A 229 20.64 -24.71 -1.72
CA ARG A 229 20.34 -25.41 -2.98
C ARG A 229 18.93 -25.20 -3.52
N PHE A 230 18.53 -23.95 -3.70
CA PHE A 230 17.28 -23.62 -4.40
C PHE A 230 17.45 -23.79 -5.92
N GLU A 231 17.34 -25.02 -6.42
CA GLU A 231 17.58 -25.37 -7.83
C GLU A 231 16.51 -24.82 -8.80
N ASP A 232 15.28 -24.61 -8.34
CA ASP A 232 14.13 -24.27 -9.19
C ASP A 232 13.76 -22.77 -9.21
N THR A 233 14.62 -21.87 -8.72
CA THR A 233 14.29 -20.44 -8.64
C THR A 233 15.45 -19.52 -8.97
N GLU A 234 15.23 -18.64 -9.94
CA GLU A 234 16.14 -17.55 -10.30
C GLU A 234 15.96 -16.31 -9.41
N LEU A 235 14.98 -16.32 -8.49
CA LEU A 235 14.72 -15.18 -7.62
C LEU A 235 15.89 -14.95 -6.66
N LEU A 236 16.30 -13.70 -6.55
CA LEU A 236 17.35 -13.27 -5.64
C LEU A 236 16.91 -13.50 -4.18
N PHE A 237 15.70 -13.03 -3.81
CA PHE A 237 15.17 -13.15 -2.47
C PHE A 237 14.05 -14.18 -2.37
N VAL A 238 14.28 -15.23 -1.60
CA VAL A 238 13.31 -16.30 -1.32
C VAL A 238 13.19 -16.58 0.18
N LYS A 239 12.06 -17.16 0.58
CA LYS A 239 11.88 -17.77 1.91
C LYS A 239 12.73 -19.05 2.00
N THR A 240 12.91 -19.58 3.21
CA THR A 240 13.56 -20.89 3.43
C THR A 240 12.87 -22.04 2.69
N SER A 241 11.62 -21.87 2.28
CA SER A 241 10.86 -22.81 1.44
C SER A 241 11.08 -22.65 -0.06
N GLY A 242 11.97 -21.76 -0.51
CA GLY A 242 12.20 -21.43 -1.92
C GLY A 242 11.13 -20.54 -2.57
N LYS A 243 10.03 -20.25 -1.86
CA LYS A 243 8.96 -19.35 -2.34
C LYS A 243 9.38 -17.88 -2.29
N PRO A 244 8.80 -16.99 -3.12
CA PRO A 244 9.11 -15.56 -3.08
C PRO A 244 8.88 -14.96 -1.68
N VAL A 245 9.72 -13.99 -1.30
CA VAL A 245 9.49 -13.17 -0.12
C VAL A 245 8.23 -12.31 -0.30
N ARG A 246 7.60 -11.92 0.82
CA ARG A 246 6.40 -11.07 0.84
C ARG A 246 6.55 -9.98 1.91
N HIS A 247 5.52 -9.15 2.06
CA HIS A 247 5.46 -8.08 3.06
C HIS A 247 5.63 -8.55 4.51
N ASP A 248 5.58 -9.85 4.79
CA ASP A 248 5.79 -10.44 6.11
C ASP A 248 7.27 -10.65 6.47
N LEU A 249 8.20 -10.55 5.50
CA LEU A 249 9.61 -10.94 5.66
C LEU A 249 10.29 -10.34 6.90
N ALA A 250 10.12 -9.03 7.13
CA ALA A 250 10.77 -8.31 8.22
C ALA A 250 9.80 -7.93 9.34
N HIS A 251 8.58 -8.48 9.38
CA HIS A 251 7.57 -8.07 10.36
C HIS A 251 8.01 -8.36 11.80
N GLU A 252 8.54 -9.56 12.03
CA GLU A 252 9.07 -10.02 13.32
C GLU A 252 10.21 -9.10 13.78
N PHE A 253 11.23 -8.94 12.93
CA PHE A 253 12.37 -8.06 13.19
C PHE A 253 11.96 -6.62 13.51
N LEU A 254 11.07 -6.01 12.72
CA LEU A 254 10.63 -4.63 12.96
C LEU A 254 9.83 -4.48 14.26
N THR A 255 9.10 -5.52 14.66
CA THR A 255 8.38 -5.54 15.94
C THR A 255 9.35 -5.62 17.10
N GLU A 256 10.36 -6.49 17.02
CA GLU A 256 11.41 -6.60 18.03
C GLU A 256 12.21 -5.30 18.17
N VAL A 257 12.62 -4.71 17.05
CA VAL A 257 13.35 -3.43 17.04
C VAL A 257 12.52 -2.31 17.66
N LYS A 258 11.22 -2.26 17.39
CA LYS A 258 10.32 -1.29 18.03
C LYS A 258 10.32 -1.46 19.55
N CYS A 259 10.10 -2.68 20.04
CA CYS A 259 10.05 -2.96 21.47
C CYS A 259 11.38 -2.60 22.15
N ALA A 260 12.50 -3.02 21.57
CA ALA A 260 13.83 -2.70 22.08
C ALA A 260 14.09 -1.18 22.07
N PHE A 261 13.68 -0.46 21.03
CA PHE A 261 13.79 1.00 20.98
C PHE A 261 13.01 1.69 22.10
N GLU A 262 11.74 1.30 22.31
CA GLU A 262 10.88 1.86 23.35
C GLU A 262 11.43 1.57 24.76
N GLU A 263 12.02 0.38 24.97
CA GLU A 263 12.64 -0.03 26.23
C GLU A 263 13.95 0.73 26.51
N GLU A 264 14.84 0.84 25.53
CA GLU A 264 16.17 1.46 25.72
C GLU A 264 16.13 2.98 25.82
N THR A 265 15.24 3.63 25.05
CA THR A 265 15.16 5.10 25.02
C THR A 265 14.16 5.66 26.03
N GLY A 266 13.21 4.85 26.50
CA GLY A 266 12.04 5.31 27.23
C GLY A 266 11.04 6.11 26.39
N GLU A 267 11.32 6.32 25.09
CA GLU A 267 10.44 6.99 24.15
C GLU A 267 9.40 6.01 23.62
N LYS A 268 8.18 6.10 24.15
CA LYS A 268 7.06 5.35 23.56
C LYS A 268 6.72 5.92 22.20
N VAL A 269 6.57 5.04 21.20
CA VAL A 269 6.02 5.44 19.92
C VAL A 269 4.58 5.86 20.14
N THR A 270 4.34 7.17 20.17
CA THR A 270 3.00 7.75 20.29
C THR A 270 2.38 7.90 18.89
N GLY A 271 1.15 7.44 18.73
CA GLY A 271 0.48 7.40 17.42
C GLY A 271 0.76 6.13 16.62
N LYS A 272 0.83 6.23 15.29
CA LYS A 272 1.05 5.07 14.41
C LYS A 272 2.50 4.60 14.41
N ASN A 273 2.69 3.28 14.36
CA ASN A 273 4.01 2.65 14.33
C ASN A 273 4.83 3.07 13.07
N PRO A 274 5.99 3.74 13.22
CA PRO A 274 6.91 4.03 12.12
C PRO A 274 7.77 2.82 11.73
N PHE A 275 7.95 1.84 12.63
CA PHE A 275 8.72 0.61 12.38
C PHE A 275 7.93 -0.36 11.49
N THR A 276 7.74 0.05 10.25
CA THR A 276 7.03 -0.67 9.20
C THR A 276 7.79 -0.54 7.88
N LEU A 277 7.60 -1.46 6.95
CA LEU A 277 8.25 -1.38 5.62
C LEU A 277 7.95 -0.05 4.93
N THR A 278 6.72 0.45 5.05
CA THR A 278 6.32 1.76 4.53
C THR A 278 7.04 2.91 5.23
N GLY A 279 7.20 2.86 6.56
CA GLY A 279 7.94 3.91 7.30
C GLY A 279 9.41 4.00 6.88
N LEU A 280 10.06 2.85 6.64
CA LEU A 280 11.42 2.78 6.11
C LEU A 280 11.53 3.40 4.71
N GLN A 281 10.61 3.02 3.82
CA GLN A 281 10.58 3.53 2.45
C GLN A 281 10.35 5.04 2.42
N LYS A 282 9.44 5.54 3.26
CA LYS A 282 9.15 6.97 3.36
C LYS A 282 10.36 7.77 3.81
N PHE A 283 11.17 7.25 4.74
CA PHE A 283 12.43 7.90 5.15
C PHE A 283 13.38 8.08 3.96
N ALA A 284 13.61 7.01 3.19
CA ALA A 284 14.44 7.08 1.97
C ALA A 284 13.89 8.10 0.96
N ILE A 285 12.58 8.09 0.72
CA ILE A 285 11.92 9.00 -0.21
C ILE A 285 12.02 10.46 0.23
N ILE A 286 11.78 10.74 1.51
CA ILE A 286 11.90 12.10 2.07
C ILE A 286 13.32 12.63 1.83
N ASN A 287 14.34 11.82 2.10
CA ASN A 287 15.74 12.20 1.84
C ASN A 287 16.00 12.42 0.33
N MET A 288 15.48 11.54 -0.55
CA MET A 288 15.59 11.74 -2.00
C MET A 288 14.95 13.06 -2.47
N ILE A 289 13.77 13.42 -1.94
CA ILE A 289 13.08 14.68 -2.27
C ILE A 289 13.87 15.88 -1.73
N LEU A 290 14.41 15.80 -0.50
CA LEU A 290 15.25 16.84 0.10
C LEU A 290 16.51 17.10 -0.73
N GLU A 291 17.11 16.05 -1.29
CA GLU A 291 18.23 16.13 -2.24
C GLU A 291 17.81 16.57 -3.66
N GLY A 292 16.53 16.90 -3.86
CA GLY A 292 16.03 17.46 -5.12
C GLY A 292 15.76 16.44 -6.21
N MET A 293 15.66 15.14 -5.88
CA MET A 293 15.28 14.11 -6.85
C MET A 293 13.84 14.30 -7.30
N ASN A 294 13.60 14.19 -8.61
CA ASN A 294 12.27 14.40 -9.20
C ASN A 294 11.28 13.29 -8.75
N PRO A 295 10.05 13.63 -8.30
CA PRO A 295 9.05 12.64 -7.88
C PRO A 295 8.77 11.54 -8.91
N SER A 296 8.75 11.84 -10.21
CA SER A 296 8.55 10.83 -11.26
C SER A 296 9.70 9.82 -11.35
N VAL A 297 10.93 10.26 -11.08
CA VAL A 297 12.12 9.40 -11.00
C VAL A 297 12.04 8.54 -9.73
N ILE A 298 11.61 9.11 -8.61
CA ILE A 298 11.41 8.37 -7.35
C ILE A 298 10.33 7.29 -7.52
N ILE A 299 9.18 7.59 -8.12
CA ILE A 299 8.13 6.59 -8.43
C ILE A 299 8.73 5.45 -9.25
N SER A 300 9.48 5.82 -10.29
CA SER A 300 10.12 4.87 -11.18
C SER A 300 11.15 3.97 -10.49
N LEU A 301 11.94 4.52 -9.56
CA LEU A 301 12.96 3.82 -8.78
C LEU A 301 12.35 2.92 -7.70
N THR A 302 11.40 3.45 -6.93
CA THR A 302 10.82 2.78 -5.76
C THR A 302 9.75 1.76 -6.14
N GLY A 303 9.02 2.02 -7.23
CA GLY A 303 7.79 1.30 -7.58
C GLY A 303 6.59 1.64 -6.69
N LEU A 304 6.69 2.68 -5.86
CA LEU A 304 5.60 3.09 -4.98
C LEU A 304 4.55 3.92 -5.75
N LYS A 305 3.30 3.86 -5.26
CA LYS A 305 2.19 4.63 -5.83
C LYS A 305 2.38 6.12 -5.57
N GLU A 306 1.88 6.94 -6.48
CA GLU A 306 1.94 8.41 -6.41
C GLU A 306 1.42 8.96 -5.07
N GLN A 307 0.37 8.35 -4.50
CA GLN A 307 -0.15 8.72 -3.18
C GLN A 307 0.93 8.71 -2.08
N VAL A 308 1.81 7.70 -2.07
CA VAL A 308 2.88 7.59 -1.05
C VAL A 308 3.91 8.69 -1.24
N ILE A 309 4.24 9.01 -2.49
CA ILE A 309 5.20 10.07 -2.82
C ILE A 309 4.64 11.44 -2.46
N ASN A 310 3.36 11.68 -2.73
CA ASN A 310 2.66 12.91 -2.34
C ASN A 310 2.63 13.07 -0.82
N ASP A 311 2.45 11.99 -0.07
CA ASP A 311 2.53 12.03 1.40
C ASP A 311 3.94 12.40 1.87
N CYS A 312 5.00 11.85 1.26
CA CYS A 312 6.39 12.25 1.56
C CYS A 312 6.67 13.72 1.21
N GLN A 313 6.17 14.21 0.07
CA GLN A 313 6.32 15.60 -0.33
C GLN A 313 5.69 16.55 0.69
N LYS A 314 4.51 16.21 1.24
CA LYS A 314 3.87 17.01 2.30
C LYS A 314 4.75 17.09 3.55
N GLU A 315 5.42 16.00 3.94
CA GLU A 315 6.36 16.02 5.06
C GLU A 315 7.58 16.88 4.75
N VAL A 316 8.14 16.79 3.54
CA VAL A 316 9.25 17.65 3.12
C VAL A 316 8.84 19.12 3.11
N ASP A 317 7.63 19.45 2.65
CA ASP A 317 7.12 20.82 2.65
C ASP A 317 7.04 21.40 4.07
N LYS A 318 6.65 20.58 5.06
CA LYS A 318 6.63 20.96 6.48
C LYS A 318 8.05 21.17 7.03
N ILE A 319 8.97 20.23 6.78
CA ILE A 319 10.37 20.30 7.22
C ILE A 319 11.05 21.50 6.60
N SER A 320 10.81 21.69 5.31
CA SER A 320 11.49 22.69 4.51
C SER A 320 11.07 24.06 4.95
N ALA A 321 9.77 24.32 5.23
CA ALA A 321 9.19 25.65 5.56
C ALA A 321 9.92 26.81 4.85
N LEU A 322 10.43 26.50 3.65
CA LEU A 322 11.42 27.27 2.94
C LEU A 322 10.62 28.40 2.35
N ASN A 323 11.22 29.57 2.24
CA ASN A 323 10.59 30.70 1.57
C ASN A 323 10.21 30.25 0.14
N ARG A 324 8.96 29.79 -0.05
CA ARG A 324 8.47 29.16 -1.29
C ARG A 324 8.74 30.08 -2.48
N ASN A 325 8.64 31.39 -2.25
CA ASN A 325 9.00 32.40 -3.24
C ASN A 325 10.48 32.31 -3.63
N ARG A 326 11.41 32.16 -2.69
CA ARG A 326 12.85 32.01 -3.02
C ARG A 326 13.11 30.75 -3.85
N TYR A 327 12.54 29.61 -3.46
CA TYR A 327 12.71 28.35 -4.20
C TYR A 327 12.14 28.45 -5.62
N ILE A 328 10.90 28.92 -5.75
CA ILE A 328 10.24 29.09 -7.05
C ILE A 328 11.04 30.06 -7.92
N ASN A 329 11.45 31.21 -7.38
CA ASN A 329 12.26 32.17 -8.14
C ASN A 329 13.63 31.61 -8.53
N GLN A 330 14.30 30.84 -7.67
CA GLN A 330 15.57 30.19 -8.01
C GLN A 330 15.39 29.19 -9.16
N LYS A 331 14.34 28.36 -9.13
CA LYS A 331 14.06 27.38 -10.20
C LYS A 331 13.65 28.06 -11.50
N ILE A 332 12.82 29.09 -11.45
CA ILE A 332 12.43 29.88 -12.63
C ILE A 332 13.65 30.58 -13.23
N ARG A 333 14.51 31.21 -12.41
CA ARG A 333 15.75 31.85 -12.86
C ARG A 333 16.71 30.89 -13.54
N GLY A 334 16.73 29.62 -13.11
CA GLY A 334 17.53 28.57 -13.74
C GLY A 334 16.93 28.00 -15.03
N THR A 335 15.79 28.51 -15.52
CA THR A 335 15.25 28.11 -16.82
C THR A 335 15.91 28.92 -17.94
N LYS A 336 16.21 28.25 -19.06
CA LYS A 336 16.72 28.91 -20.27
C LYS A 336 15.82 30.07 -20.72
N THR A 337 14.50 29.92 -20.56
CA THR A 337 13.54 30.96 -20.93
C THR A 337 13.72 32.22 -20.09
N PHE A 338 13.95 32.08 -18.77
CA PHE A 338 14.24 33.23 -17.93
C PHE A 338 15.58 33.86 -18.29
N GLU A 339 16.62 33.06 -18.53
CA GLU A 339 17.94 33.54 -18.99
C GLU A 339 17.86 34.35 -20.30
N ILE A 340 17.00 33.94 -21.24
CA ILE A 340 16.78 34.67 -22.51
C ILE A 340 16.07 36.02 -22.30
N LEU A 341 15.24 36.13 -21.25
CA LEU A 341 14.42 37.31 -20.97
C LEU A 341 15.04 38.26 -19.92
N SER A 342 16.18 37.89 -19.32
CA SER A 342 16.92 38.66 -18.32
C SER A 342 18.00 39.50 -18.98
#